data_AF-A0A2E8UPS7-F1
#
_entry.id   AF-A0A2E8UPS7-F1
#
_cell.length_a   1.000
_cell.length_b   1.000
_cell.length_c   1.000
_cell.angle_alpha   90.00
_cell.angle_beta   90.00
_cell.angle_gamma   90.00
#
_symmetry.space_group_name_H-M   'P 1'
#
loop_
_entity.id
_entity.type
_entity.pdbx_description
1 polymer ?
#
loop_
_entity_poly.entity_id
_entity_poly.type
_entity_poly.pdbx_seq_one_letter_code
_entity_poly.pdbx_strand_id
1 'polypeptide(L)'
;MVVRCPELVERMLKSIPRLEGVRAIVQRANCRDHACVFRSKHPEGFAGAILRVVTEIETSEASGEYVQDAIARMKAEGEHHEEVLAALVVLEEKGECAEAMEIDPADLGDYLGGNLAEDFLLTNDFLVAPRGADVNRQLVELVSNYEAYCEAGSFPSVMKVFPPREKKEGFGGWDSYS
;
A
#
# COMPACT_ATOMS: atom_id res chain seq x y z
N MET A 1 -7.27 -4.94 16.82
CA MET A 1 -6.55 -3.83 17.49
C MET A 1 -5.06 -4.17 17.50
N VAL A 2 -4.32 -3.80 16.44
CA VAL A 2 -2.87 -4.00 16.40
C VAL A 2 -2.24 -2.85 17.16
N VAL A 3 -1.68 -3.13 18.33
CA VAL A 3 -0.82 -2.19 19.04
C VAL A 3 0.42 -2.00 18.16
N ARG A 4 0.44 -0.94 17.34
CA ARG A 4 1.64 -0.51 16.62
C ARG A 4 2.63 -0.07 17.70
N CYS A 5 3.56 -0.95 18.08
CA CYS A 5 4.66 -0.63 19.01
C CYS A 5 5.91 -0.29 18.19
N PRO A 6 6.14 0.99 17.85
CA PRO A 6 7.36 1.42 17.18
C PRO A 6 8.62 0.89 17.86
N GLU A 7 8.60 0.80 19.19
CA GLU A 7 9.72 0.32 20.01
C GLU A 7 10.04 -1.16 19.76
N LEU A 8 9.04 -1.96 19.38
CA LEU A 8 9.24 -3.37 19.01
C LEU A 8 9.89 -3.46 17.62
N VAL A 9 9.37 -2.69 16.65
CA VAL A 9 9.90 -2.64 15.28
C VAL A 9 11.35 -2.17 15.30
N GLU A 10 11.68 -1.12 16.07
CA GLU A 10 13.05 -0.65 16.23
C GLU A 10 13.97 -1.70 16.84
N ARG A 11 13.50 -2.45 17.83
CA ARG A 11 14.27 -3.50 18.49
C ARG A 11 14.58 -4.66 17.55
N MET A 12 13.60 -5.04 16.72
CA MET A 12 13.79 -6.05 15.68
C MET A 12 14.78 -5.56 14.63
N LEU A 13 14.57 -4.37 14.06
CA LEU A 13 15.44 -3.79 13.04
C LEU A 13 16.88 -3.58 13.53
N LYS A 14 17.09 -3.28 14.82
CA LYS A 14 18.43 -3.12 15.41
C LYS A 14 19.29 -4.38 15.32
N SER A 15 18.68 -5.56 15.27
CA SER A 15 19.40 -6.84 15.21
C SER A 15 19.82 -7.24 13.79
N ILE A 16 19.32 -6.55 12.76
CA ILE A 16 19.56 -6.89 11.36
C ILE A 16 20.58 -5.89 10.76
N PRO A 17 21.79 -6.34 10.39
CA PRO A 17 22.77 -5.48 9.72
C PRO A 17 22.24 -4.93 8.39
N ARG A 18 22.68 -3.73 8.00
CA ARG A 18 22.35 -3.07 6.70
C ARG A 18 20.93 -2.49 6.59
N LEU A 19 20.19 -2.43 7.70
CA LEU A 19 18.85 -1.78 7.76
C LEU A 19 18.86 -0.45 8.52
N GLU A 20 20.02 0.20 8.64
CA GLU A 20 20.17 1.45 9.39
C GLU A 20 19.32 2.58 8.79
N GLY A 21 19.26 2.67 7.46
CA GLY A 21 18.40 3.64 6.76
C GLY A 21 16.92 3.40 7.00
N VAL A 22 16.46 2.14 6.90
CA VAL A 22 15.07 1.77 7.21
C VAL A 22 14.73 2.09 8.67
N ARG A 23 15.64 1.80 9.60
CA ARG A 23 15.47 2.16 11.01
C ARG A 23 15.34 3.66 11.21
N ALA A 24 16.16 4.46 10.52
CA ALA A 24 16.08 5.91 10.57
C ALA A 24 14.73 6.43 10.03
N ILE A 25 14.21 5.85 8.94
CA ILE A 25 12.91 6.18 8.37
C ILE A 25 11.78 5.93 9.40
N VAL A 26 11.77 4.73 10.01
CA VAL A 26 10.75 4.35 11.01
C VAL A 26 10.83 5.27 12.24
N GLN A 27 12.03 5.62 12.69
CA GLN A 27 12.23 6.55 13.80
C GLN A 27 11.68 7.95 13.49
N ARG A 28 11.91 8.45 12.27
CA ARG A 28 11.39 9.75 11.84
C ARG A 28 9.87 9.73 11.70
N ALA A 29 9.29 8.66 11.16
CA ALA A 29 7.84 8.52 11.03
C ALA A 29 7.11 8.56 12.38
N ASN A 30 7.75 8.05 13.45
CA ASN A 30 7.18 8.02 14.80
C ASN A 30 7.60 9.20 15.69
N CYS A 31 8.43 10.11 15.17
CA CYS A 31 8.89 11.28 15.92
C CYS A 31 7.75 12.29 16.07
N ARG A 32 7.41 12.63 17.32
CA ARG A 32 6.39 13.66 17.64
C ARG A 32 6.91 15.09 17.49
N ASP A 33 8.23 15.26 17.39
CA ASP A 33 8.84 16.58 17.17
C ASP A 33 8.91 16.86 15.66
N HIS A 34 8.09 17.81 15.22
CA HIS A 34 8.01 18.28 13.83
C HIS A 34 9.33 18.83 13.30
N ALA A 35 10.11 19.50 14.16
CA ALA A 35 11.43 20.00 13.74
C ALA A 35 12.40 18.85 13.42
N CYS A 36 12.21 17.70 14.08
CA CYS A 36 12.98 16.49 13.89
C CYS A 36 12.69 15.81 12.54
N VAL A 37 11.47 15.89 12.03
CA VAL A 37 11.07 15.24 10.76
C VAL A 37 11.34 16.15 9.56
N PHE A 38 11.13 17.46 9.71
CA PHE A 38 10.99 18.37 8.57
C PHE A 38 12.18 19.31 8.31
N ARG A 39 13.20 19.36 9.19
CA ARG A 39 14.40 20.20 8.95
C ARG A 39 15.57 19.45 8.33
N SER A 40 15.54 18.12 8.28
CA SER A 40 16.62 17.38 7.66
C SER A 40 16.38 17.28 6.16
N LYS A 41 17.26 17.85 5.33
CA LYS A 41 17.38 17.53 3.89
C LYS A 41 17.80 16.07 3.63
N HIS A 42 17.65 15.21 4.62
CA HIS A 42 18.03 13.81 4.57
C HIS A 42 16.87 13.00 3.95
N PRO A 43 17.17 12.09 3.01
CA PRO A 43 16.16 11.28 2.34
C PRO A 43 15.31 10.46 3.31
N GLU A 44 15.88 10.06 4.46
CA GLU A 44 15.17 9.31 5.49
C GLU A 44 14.09 10.12 6.20
N GLY A 45 14.29 11.44 6.34
CA GLY A 45 13.30 12.35 6.93
C GLY A 45 12.07 12.50 6.04
N PHE A 46 12.30 12.67 4.73
CA PHE A 46 11.22 12.74 3.74
C PHE A 46 10.45 11.43 3.63
N ALA A 47 11.15 10.28 3.59
CA ALA A 47 10.50 8.98 3.61
C ALA A 47 9.70 8.73 4.91
N GLY A 48 10.21 9.18 6.06
CA GLY A 48 9.47 9.14 7.32
C GLY A 48 8.20 10.01 7.31
N ALA A 49 8.26 11.19 6.69
CA ALA A 49 7.10 12.06 6.50
C ALA A 49 6.02 11.40 5.63
N ILE A 50 6.40 10.72 4.55
CA ILE A 50 5.47 9.94 3.71
C ILE A 50 4.79 8.86 4.55
N LEU A 51 5.56 8.04 5.27
CA LEU A 51 5.01 6.95 6.08
C LEU A 51 4.04 7.44 7.16
N ARG A 52 4.34 8.59 7.77
CA ARG A 52 3.45 9.20 8.78
C ARG A 52 2.10 9.59 8.17
N VAL A 53 2.12 10.32 7.05
CA VAL A 53 0.89 10.74 6.34
C VAL A 53 0.05 9.53 5.93
N VAL A 54 0.66 8.52 5.29
CA VAL A 54 -0.05 7.31 4.84
C VAL A 54 -0.65 6.54 6.02
N THR A 55 0.12 6.36 7.09
CA THR A 55 -0.37 5.69 8.31
C THR A 55 -1.58 6.40 8.89
N GLU A 56 -1.58 7.72 8.91
CA GLU A 56 -2.66 8.51 9.46
C GLU A 56 -3.91 8.48 8.57
N ILE A 57 -3.75 8.49 7.25
CA ILE A 57 -4.85 8.26 6.30
C ILE A 57 -5.47 6.87 6.50
N GLU A 58 -4.67 5.81 6.51
CA GLU A 58 -5.18 4.44 6.74
C GLU A 58 -5.95 4.34 8.06
N THR A 59 -5.47 5.02 9.10
CA THR A 59 -6.11 5.03 10.41
C THR A 59 -7.45 5.79 10.36
N SER A 60 -7.48 6.90 9.62
CA SER A 60 -8.68 7.72 9.41
C SER A 60 -9.73 6.94 8.62
N GLU A 61 -9.34 6.30 7.51
CA GLU A 61 -10.21 5.43 6.71
C GLU A 61 -10.76 4.25 7.51
N ALA A 62 -9.90 3.58 8.30
CA ALA A 62 -10.32 2.48 9.17
C ALA A 62 -11.33 2.93 10.25
N SER A 63 -11.32 4.22 10.62
CA SER A 63 -12.31 4.82 11.51
C SER A 63 -13.59 5.31 10.80
N GLY A 64 -13.63 5.23 9.47
CA GLY A 64 -14.75 5.66 8.63
C GLY A 64 -14.68 7.11 8.16
N GLU A 65 -13.55 7.80 8.35
CA GLU A 65 -13.33 9.15 7.84
C GLU A 65 -12.97 9.11 6.34
N TYR A 66 -13.54 10.01 5.54
CA TYR A 66 -13.17 10.13 4.14
C TYR A 66 -11.76 10.70 4.00
N VAL A 67 -10.98 10.17 3.04
CA VAL A 67 -9.60 10.58 2.76
C VAL A 67 -9.48 12.11 2.59
N GLN A 68 -10.42 12.73 1.89
CA GLN A 68 -10.40 14.18 1.66
C GLN A 68 -10.59 15.00 2.94
N ASP A 69 -11.42 14.53 3.86
CA ASP A 69 -11.63 15.17 5.17
C ASP A 69 -10.37 15.02 6.04
N ALA A 70 -9.77 13.83 6.03
CA ALA A 70 -8.51 13.58 6.74
C ALA A 70 -7.36 14.46 6.20
N ILE A 71 -7.26 14.64 4.87
CA ILE A 71 -6.29 15.56 4.25
C ILE A 71 -6.55 17.01 4.68
N ALA A 72 -7.80 17.46 4.68
CA ALA A 72 -8.16 18.81 5.11
C ALA A 72 -7.81 19.05 6.59
N ARG A 73 -8.08 18.06 7.45
CA ARG A 73 -7.72 18.07 8.87
C ARG A 73 -6.20 18.18 9.07
N MET A 74 -5.41 17.29 8.43
CA MET A 74 -3.96 17.30 8.54
C MET A 74 -3.33 18.63 8.05
N LYS A 75 -3.89 19.22 6.98
CA LYS A 75 -3.50 20.56 6.52
C LYS A 75 -3.77 21.65 7.57
N ALA A 76 -4.91 21.58 8.25
CA ALA A 76 -5.29 22.57 9.26
C ALA A 76 -4.44 22.46 10.55
N GLU A 77 -4.02 21.25 10.90
CA GLU A 77 -3.12 21.00 12.04
C GLU A 77 -1.72 21.56 11.79
N GLY A 78 -1.25 21.60 10.54
CA GLY A 78 0.08 22.12 10.17
C GLY A 78 1.23 21.23 10.66
N GLU A 79 0.91 19.97 10.96
CA GLU A 79 1.79 18.97 11.59
C GLU A 79 2.44 18.02 10.57
N HIS A 80 2.20 18.23 9.27
CA HIS A 80 2.61 17.30 8.21
C HIS A 80 3.36 18.04 7.09
N HIS A 81 4.20 17.31 6.36
CA HIS A 81 4.97 17.88 5.27
C HIS A 81 4.05 18.33 4.13
N GLU A 82 4.05 19.63 3.82
CA GLU A 82 3.16 20.22 2.81
C GLU A 82 3.30 19.55 1.44
N GLU A 83 4.53 19.31 0.98
CA GLU A 83 4.76 18.64 -0.32
C GLU A 83 4.20 17.21 -0.37
N VAL A 84 4.23 16.48 0.75
CA VAL A 84 3.69 15.11 0.82
C VAL A 84 2.16 15.15 0.76
N LEU A 85 1.54 16.07 1.50
CA LEU A 85 0.09 16.29 1.45
C LEU A 85 -0.36 16.77 0.06
N ALA A 86 0.41 17.65 -0.58
CA ALA A 86 0.13 18.11 -1.94
C ALA A 86 0.25 16.97 -2.96
N ALA A 87 1.28 16.13 -2.84
CA ALA A 87 1.45 14.95 -3.67
C ALA A 87 0.28 13.97 -3.50
N LEU A 88 -0.20 13.76 -2.27
CA LEU A 88 -1.35 12.90 -1.99
C LEU A 88 -2.62 13.42 -2.68
N VAL A 89 -2.91 14.72 -2.61
CA VAL A 89 -4.05 15.32 -3.34
C VAL A 89 -3.94 15.07 -4.84
N VAL A 90 -2.75 15.27 -5.42
CA VAL A 90 -2.54 15.02 -6.85
C VAL A 90 -2.70 13.54 -7.20
N LEU A 91 -2.29 12.62 -6.32
CA LEU A 91 -2.47 11.19 -6.52
C LEU A 91 -3.93 10.76 -6.42
N GLU A 92 -4.71 11.37 -5.54
CA GLU A 92 -6.16 11.18 -5.44
C GLU A 92 -6.88 11.73 -6.68
N GLU A 93 -6.52 12.94 -7.13
CA GLU A 93 -7.11 13.57 -8.31
C GLU A 93 -6.73 12.89 -9.63
N LYS A 94 -5.48 12.42 -9.75
CA LYS A 94 -4.98 11.65 -10.90
C LYS A 94 -5.24 10.16 -10.77
N GLY A 95 -5.77 9.72 -9.64
CA GLY A 95 -6.39 8.43 -9.52
C GLY A 95 -7.59 8.44 -10.44
N GLU A 96 -7.35 8.19 -11.73
CA GLU A 96 -8.32 7.46 -12.53
C GLU A 96 -8.65 6.26 -11.66
N CYS A 97 -9.82 6.32 -11.01
CA CYS A 97 -10.37 5.22 -10.26
C CYS A 97 -10.52 4.12 -11.30
N ALA A 98 -9.49 3.30 -11.47
CA ALA A 98 -9.62 2.06 -12.19
C ALA A 98 -10.78 1.38 -11.50
N GLU A 99 -11.92 1.28 -12.16
CA GLU A 99 -13.08 0.67 -11.54
C GLU A 99 -12.68 -0.78 -11.24
N ALA A 100 -12.79 -1.16 -9.98
CA ALA A 100 -12.55 -2.54 -9.60
C ALA A 100 -13.57 -3.41 -10.33
N MET A 101 -13.10 -4.38 -11.09
CA MET A 101 -13.95 -5.28 -11.83
C MET A 101 -14.22 -6.52 -10.99
N GLU A 102 -15.49 -6.93 -10.96
CA GLU A 102 -15.88 -8.20 -10.37
C GLU A 102 -15.58 -9.32 -11.37
N ILE A 103 -14.78 -10.29 -10.95
CA ILE A 103 -14.36 -11.42 -11.77
C ILE A 103 -14.60 -12.72 -11.00
N ASP A 104 -14.73 -13.83 -11.72
CA ASP A 104 -14.65 -15.16 -11.14
C ASP A 104 -13.18 -15.48 -10.80
N PRO A 105 -12.87 -16.06 -9.63
CA PRO A 105 -11.52 -16.53 -9.31
C PRO A 105 -10.89 -17.44 -10.39
N ALA A 106 -11.70 -18.19 -11.15
CA ALA A 106 -11.22 -19.01 -12.26
C ALA A 106 -10.63 -18.18 -13.41
N ASP A 107 -11.11 -16.94 -13.60
CA ASP A 107 -10.66 -16.01 -14.66
C ASP A 107 -9.47 -15.13 -14.21
N LEU A 108 -8.94 -15.34 -13.00
CA LEU A 108 -7.85 -14.54 -12.44
C LEU A 108 -6.59 -14.51 -13.33
N GLY A 109 -6.38 -15.55 -14.14
CA GLY A 109 -5.29 -15.63 -15.11
C GLY A 109 -5.30 -14.53 -16.18
N ASP A 110 -6.47 -14.02 -16.56
CA ASP A 110 -6.61 -12.96 -17.56
C ASP A 110 -6.19 -11.58 -17.03
N TYR A 111 -6.03 -11.46 -15.71
CA TYR A 111 -5.71 -10.24 -15.00
C TYR A 111 -4.26 -10.19 -14.49
N LEU A 112 -3.37 -11.02 -15.05
CA LEU A 112 -1.95 -11.00 -14.71
C LEU A 112 -1.34 -9.60 -14.86
N GLY A 113 -0.68 -9.14 -13.79
CA GLY A 113 -0.11 -7.80 -13.68
C GLY A 113 -1.08 -6.74 -13.16
N GLY A 114 -2.33 -7.11 -12.84
CA GLY A 114 -3.26 -6.30 -12.05
C GLY A 114 -3.04 -6.44 -10.55
N ASN A 115 -3.94 -5.85 -9.76
CA ASN A 115 -3.88 -5.88 -8.29
C ASN A 115 -5.23 -6.19 -7.68
N LEU A 116 -5.25 -6.92 -6.56
CA LEU A 116 -6.49 -7.18 -5.82
C LEU A 116 -7.07 -5.88 -5.25
N ALA A 117 -8.36 -5.65 -5.48
CA ALA A 117 -9.05 -4.46 -4.97
C ALA A 117 -9.56 -4.63 -3.53
N GLU A 118 -9.66 -5.87 -3.06
CA GLU A 118 -10.08 -6.26 -1.71
C GLU A 118 -9.28 -7.47 -1.20
N ASP A 119 -9.44 -7.81 0.07
CA ASP A 119 -8.83 -9.01 0.64
C ASP A 119 -9.46 -10.25 -0.01
N PHE A 120 -8.63 -11.14 -0.53
CA PHE A 120 -9.08 -12.39 -1.12
C PHE A 120 -9.11 -13.48 -0.05
N LEU A 121 -10.32 -13.81 0.39
CA LEU A 121 -10.60 -14.78 1.44
C LEU A 121 -11.21 -16.05 0.84
N LEU A 122 -10.99 -17.18 1.48
CA LEU A 122 -11.82 -18.39 1.29
C LEU A 122 -13.18 -18.21 1.97
N THR A 123 -14.14 -19.07 1.65
CA THR A 123 -15.49 -19.08 2.28
C THR A 123 -15.47 -19.35 3.78
N ASN A 124 -14.36 -19.83 4.33
CA ASN A 124 -14.13 -20.03 5.76
C ASN A 124 -13.34 -18.88 6.42
N ASP A 125 -13.29 -17.70 5.80
CA ASP A 125 -12.58 -16.50 6.24
C ASP A 125 -11.04 -16.63 6.30
N PHE A 126 -10.46 -17.65 5.68
CA PHE A 126 -9.01 -17.77 5.59
C PHE A 126 -8.45 -16.83 4.51
N LEU A 127 -7.49 -15.97 4.90
CA LEU A 127 -6.85 -15.03 4.00
C LEU A 127 -5.87 -15.72 3.04
N VAL A 128 -6.16 -15.61 1.74
CA VAL A 128 -5.31 -16.13 0.67
C VAL A 128 -4.32 -15.07 0.21
N ALA A 129 -4.81 -13.84 -0.03
CA ALA A 129 -3.98 -12.71 -0.40
C ALA A 129 -4.61 -11.40 0.10
N PRO A 130 -3.81 -10.45 0.61
CA PRO A 130 -4.32 -9.17 1.06
C PRO A 130 -4.69 -8.27 -0.12
N ARG A 131 -5.58 -7.30 0.14
CA ARG A 131 -5.86 -6.17 -0.75
C ARG A 131 -4.56 -5.53 -1.24
N GLY A 132 -4.53 -5.20 -2.52
CA GLY A 132 -3.37 -4.60 -3.19
C GLY A 132 -2.30 -5.60 -3.63
N ALA A 133 -2.41 -6.89 -3.27
CA ALA A 133 -1.48 -7.90 -3.76
C ALA A 133 -1.50 -7.99 -5.29
N ASP A 134 -0.32 -8.19 -5.88
CA ASP A 134 -0.18 -8.35 -7.33
C ASP A 134 -0.81 -9.68 -7.79
N VAL A 135 -1.59 -9.61 -8.87
CA VAL A 135 -2.05 -10.80 -9.58
C VAL A 135 -0.87 -11.35 -10.38
N ASN A 136 -0.15 -12.27 -9.76
CA ASN A 136 1.02 -12.92 -10.35
C ASN A 136 0.74 -14.41 -10.61
N ARG A 137 1.67 -15.05 -11.32
CA ARG A 137 1.54 -16.46 -11.68
C ARG A 137 1.42 -17.40 -10.47
N GLN A 138 2.05 -17.07 -9.35
CA GLN A 138 2.00 -17.88 -8.14
C GLN A 138 0.59 -17.86 -7.53
N LEU A 139 -0.06 -16.70 -7.51
CA LEU A 139 -1.43 -16.55 -7.05
C LEU A 139 -2.41 -17.30 -7.95
N VAL A 140 -2.28 -17.17 -9.28
CA VAL A 140 -3.11 -17.89 -10.26
C VAL A 140 -2.96 -19.41 -10.11
N GLU A 141 -1.72 -19.90 -9.98
CA GLU A 141 -1.46 -21.33 -9.76
C GLU A 141 -2.03 -21.82 -8.42
N LEU A 142 -1.95 -21.00 -7.37
CA LEU A 142 -2.54 -21.34 -6.07
C LEU A 142 -4.07 -21.50 -6.18
N VAL A 143 -4.75 -20.55 -6.81
CA VAL A 143 -6.21 -20.61 -7.02
C VAL A 143 -6.59 -21.82 -7.85
N SER A 144 -5.92 -22.02 -8.99
CA SER A 144 -6.16 -23.16 -9.89
C SER A 144 -5.97 -24.50 -9.19
N ASN A 145 -4.93 -24.63 -8.36
CA ASN A 145 -4.69 -25.84 -7.60
C ASN A 145 -5.75 -26.05 -6.52
N TYR A 146 -6.17 -24.99 -5.83
CA TYR A 146 -7.16 -25.12 -4.78
C TYR A 146 -8.53 -25.53 -5.35
N GLU A 147 -8.94 -24.99 -6.50
CA GLU A 147 -10.14 -25.45 -7.21
C GLU A 147 -10.05 -26.89 -7.70
N ALA A 148 -8.87 -27.32 -8.17
CA ALA A 148 -8.67 -28.67 -8.68
C ALA A 148 -8.63 -29.75 -7.58
N TYR A 149 -8.15 -29.41 -6.38
CA TYR A 149 -7.86 -30.39 -5.33
C TYR A 149 -8.73 -30.27 -4.06
N CYS A 150 -9.41 -29.15 -3.84
CA CYS A 150 -10.28 -28.93 -2.68
C CYS A 150 -11.77 -28.97 -3.06
N GLU A 151 -12.65 -28.89 -2.06
CA GLU A 151 -14.10 -28.88 -2.29
C GLU A 151 -14.51 -27.73 -3.21
N ALA A 152 -15.33 -28.03 -4.21
CA ALA A 152 -15.94 -27.03 -5.08
C ALA A 152 -16.69 -25.98 -4.24
N GLY A 153 -16.44 -24.69 -4.50
CA GLY A 153 -17.03 -23.58 -3.73
C GLY A 153 -16.23 -23.13 -2.51
N SER A 154 -14.94 -23.45 -2.45
CA SER A 154 -14.05 -22.95 -1.39
C SER A 154 -13.68 -21.46 -1.54
N PHE A 155 -13.75 -20.93 -2.77
CA PHE A 155 -13.59 -19.50 -3.05
C PHE A 155 -14.95 -18.80 -3.14
N PRO A 156 -15.00 -17.48 -2.88
CA PRO A 156 -16.17 -16.67 -3.16
C PRO A 156 -16.49 -16.72 -4.66
N SER A 157 -17.77 -16.59 -5.00
CA SER A 157 -18.25 -16.60 -6.39
C SER A 157 -17.78 -15.40 -7.22
N VAL A 158 -17.33 -14.33 -6.56
CA VAL A 158 -16.80 -13.12 -7.17
C VAL A 158 -15.66 -12.57 -6.34
N MET A 159 -14.69 -11.93 -7.00
CA MET A 159 -13.63 -11.15 -6.37
C MET A 159 -13.38 -9.86 -7.15
N LYS A 160 -12.92 -8.82 -6.47
CA LYS A 160 -12.63 -7.53 -7.11
C LYS A 160 -11.16 -7.34 -7.43
N VAL A 161 -10.87 -6.99 -8.68
CA VAL A 161 -9.51 -6.80 -9.18
C VAL A 161 -9.42 -5.52 -10.00
N PHE A 162 -8.31 -4.81 -9.85
CA PHE A 162 -7.93 -3.73 -10.75
C PHE A 162 -7.19 -4.31 -11.95
N PRO A 163 -7.59 -3.97 -13.19
CA PRO A 163 -6.93 -4.48 -14.38
C PRO A 163 -5.46 -4.04 -14.42
N PRO A 164 -4.59 -4.82 -15.10
CA PRO A 164 -3.21 -4.41 -15.31
C PRO A 164 -3.19 -3.03 -15.96
N ARG A 165 -2.46 -2.10 -15.35
CA ARG A 165 -2.25 -0.79 -15.95
C ARG A 165 -1.52 -1.00 -17.27
N GLU A 166 -2.09 -0.50 -18.37
CA GLU A 166 -1.37 -0.47 -19.65
C GLU A 166 0.01 0.13 -19.40
N LYS A 167 1.07 -0.61 -19.74
CA LYS A 167 2.40 -0.01 -19.80
C LYS A 167 2.29 1.09 -20.84
N LYS A 168 2.31 2.35 -20.41
CA LYS A 168 2.58 3.46 -21.31
C LYS A 168 3.95 3.16 -21.95
N GLU A 169 3.92 2.67 -23.19
CA GLU A 169 5.09 2.66 -24.05
C GLU A 169 5.62 4.10 -24.11
N GLY A 170 6.87 4.30 -23.70
CA GLY A 170 7.58 5.56 -23.91
C GLY A 170 7.73 6.45 -22.66
N PHE A 171 8.63 6.07 -21.75
CA PHE A 171 9.59 7.03 -21.20
C PHE A 171 10.98 6.58 -21.61
N GLY A 172 11.29 6.75 -22.90
CA GLY A 172 12.67 6.68 -23.39
C GLY A 172 13.42 7.90 -22.86
N GLY A 173 14.48 7.68 -22.10
CA GLY A 173 15.30 8.77 -21.58
C GLY A 173 16.14 8.44 -20.37
N TRP A 174 16.80 7.29 -20.33
CA TRP A 174 17.95 7.05 -19.46
C TRP A 174 19.05 6.28 -20.22
N ASP A 175 19.37 6.77 -21.42
CA ASP A 175 20.71 6.58 -21.96
C ASP A 175 21.44 7.92 -21.86
N SER A 176 22.72 7.84 -21.47
CA SER A 176 23.70 8.92 -21.25
C SER A 176 23.64 9.67 -19.91
N TYR A 177 24.32 9.09 -18.91
CA TYR A 177 25.36 9.85 -18.22
C TYR A 177 26.68 9.07 -18.35
N SER A 178 27.64 9.77 -18.94
CA SER A 178 29.03 9.38 -19.18
C SER A 178 29.79 8.99 -17.91
#